data_AF-A0A7S3D658-F1
#
_entry.id   AF-A0A7S3D658-F1
#
_cell.length_a   1.000
_cell.length_b   1.000
_cell.length_c   1.000
_cell.angle_alpha   90.00
_cell.angle_beta   90.00
_cell.angle_gamma   90.00
#
_symmetry.space_group_name_H-M   'P 1'
#
loop_
_entity.id
_entity.type
_entity.pdbx_description
1 polymer ?
#
loop_
_entity_poly.entity_id
_entity_poly.type
_entity_poly.pdbx_seq_one_letter_code
_entity_poly.pdbx_strand_id
1 'polypeptide(L)'
;MAETGGVQAVREGDVLLRDDEKKTGGAQTLSDNDADVEYEKVREERQCLSMPLFKGKNLMEELQFIYYYHSTKGNQFFHLVSFPVAFWGFLSLLAIIPARPLLGVGVAPLFGDSVPILPLVPILFYVVFYAVIDLLVSFLWLVVFGALFICSEAFVNLSGLSVGEVGGIGAGVMVSFLLLQLLGHVIFEKRLPAFRIFEFLVTTPYFLMFILATRLGYRKRVRAIIAEGSAKYKGTERRVFGTKRS
;
A
#
# COMPACT_ATOMS: atom_id res chain seq x y z
N MET A 1 -38.92 -29.44 38.94
CA MET A 1 -39.20 -28.70 37.69
C MET A 1 -38.43 -27.41 37.77
N ALA A 2 -37.33 -27.30 37.02
CA ALA A 2 -36.44 -26.15 37.05
C ALA A 2 -36.52 -25.44 35.69
N GLU A 3 -36.91 -24.17 35.71
CA GLU A 3 -36.93 -23.28 34.55
C GLU A 3 -35.50 -22.83 34.23
N THR A 4 -35.06 -23.07 33.00
CA THR A 4 -33.81 -22.54 32.46
C THR A 4 -34.09 -21.21 31.77
N GLY A 5 -33.60 -20.12 32.37
CA GLY A 5 -33.60 -18.78 31.78
C GLY A 5 -32.61 -18.68 30.61
N GLY A 6 -33.12 -18.29 29.44
CA GLY A 6 -32.31 -17.98 28.26
C GLY A 6 -31.65 -16.61 28.38
N VAL A 7 -30.32 -16.59 28.29
CA VAL A 7 -29.54 -15.35 28.15
C VAL A 7 -29.55 -14.97 26.67
N GLN A 8 -30.19 -13.85 26.35
CA GLN A 8 -30.14 -13.22 25.03
C GLN A 8 -28.74 -12.63 24.83
N ALA A 9 -27.98 -13.19 23.89
CA ALA A 9 -26.71 -12.63 23.45
C ALA A 9 -26.97 -11.31 22.71
N VAL A 10 -26.62 -10.19 23.35
CA VAL A 10 -26.61 -8.87 22.72
C VAL A 10 -25.48 -8.87 21.68
N ARG A 11 -25.82 -8.59 20.42
CA ARG A 11 -24.85 -8.49 19.32
C ARG A 11 -23.95 -7.27 19.59
N GLU A 12 -22.65 -7.50 19.64
CA GLU A 12 -21.58 -6.48 19.79
C GLU A 12 -21.62 -5.35 18.74
N GLY A 13 -22.43 -5.48 17.68
CA GLY A 13 -22.64 -4.45 16.66
C GLY A 13 -23.53 -3.28 17.07
N ASP A 14 -24.40 -3.45 18.08
CA ASP A 14 -25.41 -2.44 18.43
C ASP A 14 -24.86 -1.32 19.33
N VAL A 15 -23.66 -1.51 19.91
CA VAL A 15 -23.09 -0.56 20.89
C VAL A 15 -22.37 0.59 20.22
N LEU A 16 -21.80 0.41 19.02
CA LEU A 16 -20.98 1.44 18.36
C LEU A 16 -21.77 2.53 17.64
N LEU A 17 -23.08 2.35 17.42
CA LEU A 17 -23.92 3.37 16.74
C LEU A 17 -24.61 4.33 17.72
N ARG A 18 -24.67 4.02 19.02
CA ARG A 18 -25.39 4.83 20.01
C ARG A 18 -24.61 6.02 20.58
N ASP A 19 -23.28 6.02 20.47
CA ASP A 19 -22.46 7.07 21.10
C ASP A 19 -22.31 8.33 20.23
N ASP A 20 -22.58 8.26 18.93
CA ASP A 20 -22.54 9.43 18.03
C ASP A 20 -23.85 10.24 18.02
N GLU A 21 -24.99 9.66 18.41
CA GLU A 21 -26.29 10.36 18.45
C GLU A 21 -26.38 11.43 19.55
N LYS A 22 -25.51 11.41 20.56
CA LYS A 22 -25.62 12.34 21.71
C LYS A 22 -24.94 13.69 21.53
N LYS A 23 -24.24 13.97 20.42
CA LYS A 23 -23.47 15.22 20.26
C LYS A 23 -23.96 16.18 19.18
N THR A 24 -24.99 15.86 18.41
CA THR A 24 -25.56 16.79 17.43
C THR A 24 -27.05 17.00 17.70
N GLY A 25 -27.41 18.19 18.18
CA GLY A 25 -28.78 18.61 18.45
C GLY A 25 -29.58 18.86 17.18
N GLY A 26 -29.86 17.81 16.42
CA GLY A 26 -30.64 17.83 15.19
C GLY A 26 -30.89 16.43 14.66
N ALA A 27 -31.80 15.70 15.31
CA ALA A 27 -32.20 14.36 14.87
C ALA A 27 -33.04 14.44 13.58
N GLN A 28 -32.37 14.40 12.43
CA GLN A 28 -32.97 13.75 11.26
C GLN A 28 -32.86 12.24 11.52
N THR A 29 -33.96 11.63 11.94
CA THR A 29 -34.07 10.17 11.98
C THR A 29 -33.94 9.68 10.54
N LEU A 30 -32.77 9.15 10.20
CA LEU A 30 -32.61 8.29 9.03
C LEU A 30 -33.68 7.20 9.14
N SER A 31 -34.42 6.97 8.06
CA SER A 31 -35.42 5.91 8.07
C SER A 31 -34.69 4.57 8.26
N ASP A 32 -35.34 3.58 8.89
CA ASP A 32 -34.73 2.26 9.12
C ASP A 32 -34.18 1.65 7.80
N ASN A 33 -34.81 1.98 6.67
CA ASN A 33 -34.34 1.59 5.33
C ASN A 33 -33.01 2.23 4.93
N ASP A 34 -32.73 3.48 5.31
CA ASP A 34 -31.47 4.16 4.99
C ASP A 34 -30.30 3.58 5.79
N ALA A 35 -30.56 3.20 7.05
CA ALA A 35 -29.57 2.56 7.91
C ALA A 35 -29.19 1.15 7.39
N ASP A 36 -30.18 0.38 6.92
CA ASP A 36 -29.95 -0.96 6.36
C ASP A 36 -29.20 -0.90 5.02
N VAL A 37 -29.52 0.06 4.15
CA VAL A 37 -28.78 0.28 2.89
C VAL A 37 -27.33 0.70 3.17
N GLU A 38 -27.14 1.56 4.17
CA GLU A 38 -25.80 1.97 4.58
C GLU A 38 -25.00 0.79 5.18
N TYR A 39 -25.65 -0.04 5.98
CA TYR A 39 -25.05 -1.24 6.56
C TYR A 39 -24.61 -2.25 5.51
N GLU A 40 -25.47 -2.56 4.53
CA GLU A 40 -25.12 -3.49 3.44
C GLU A 40 -24.00 -2.93 2.56
N LYS A 41 -23.97 -1.61 2.31
CA LYS A 41 -22.85 -0.97 1.61
C LYS A 41 -21.53 -1.09 2.37
N VAL A 42 -21.56 -0.96 3.70
CA VAL A 42 -20.38 -1.19 4.57
C VAL A 42 -19.95 -2.65 4.54
N ARG A 43 -20.91 -3.57 4.54
CA ARG A 43 -20.66 -5.00 4.50
C ARG A 43 -19.99 -5.41 3.19
N GLU A 44 -20.48 -4.93 2.04
CA GLU A 44 -19.87 -5.15 0.73
C GLU A 44 -18.45 -4.57 0.66
N GLU A 45 -18.24 -3.34 1.16
CA GLU A 45 -16.91 -2.73 1.21
C GLU A 45 -15.92 -3.55 2.07
N ARG A 46 -16.39 -4.14 3.18
CA ARG A 46 -15.59 -5.03 4.03
C ARG A 46 -15.32 -6.38 3.37
N GLN A 47 -16.28 -6.91 2.61
CA GLN A 47 -16.17 -8.22 1.95
C GLN A 47 -15.14 -8.20 0.80
N CYS A 48 -14.98 -7.09 0.07
CA CYS A 48 -13.87 -6.92 -0.88
C CYS A 48 -12.48 -6.99 -0.21
N LEU A 49 -12.40 -6.68 1.09
CA LEU A 49 -11.15 -6.65 1.85
C LEU A 49 -10.87 -7.98 2.58
N SER A 50 -11.73 -8.99 2.44
CA SER A 50 -11.58 -10.29 3.10
C SER A 50 -10.82 -11.34 2.26
N MET A 51 -10.13 -10.95 1.19
CA MET A 51 -9.40 -11.90 0.35
C MET A 51 -8.28 -12.62 1.12
N PRO A 52 -8.18 -13.95 1.04
CA PRO A 52 -7.18 -14.76 1.77
C PRO A 52 -5.79 -14.70 1.13
N LEU A 53 -5.42 -13.58 0.51
CA LEU A 53 -4.09 -13.38 -0.07
C LEU A 53 -3.01 -13.13 0.99
N PHE A 54 -3.41 -12.78 2.21
CA PHE A 54 -2.51 -12.46 3.31
C PHE A 54 -2.49 -13.61 4.32
N LYS A 55 -1.29 -14.09 4.67
CA LYS A 55 -1.12 -15.30 5.50
C LYS A 55 -1.76 -15.11 6.88
N GLY A 56 -2.95 -15.69 7.08
CA GLY A 56 -3.68 -15.69 8.35
C GLY A 56 -4.28 -14.33 8.73
N LYS A 57 -4.33 -13.36 7.81
CA LYS A 57 -4.94 -12.04 7.99
C LYS A 57 -5.73 -11.68 6.74
N ASN A 58 -6.67 -10.74 6.86
CA ASN A 58 -7.32 -10.16 5.68
C ASN A 58 -6.62 -8.85 5.27
N LEU A 59 -6.96 -8.31 4.10
CA LEU A 59 -6.37 -7.06 3.60
C LEU A 59 -6.62 -5.90 4.55
N MET A 60 -7.80 -5.83 5.18
CA MET A 60 -8.12 -4.78 6.15
C MET A 60 -7.13 -4.75 7.32
N GLU A 61 -6.83 -5.92 7.90
CA GLU A 61 -5.87 -6.02 9.01
C GLU A 61 -4.46 -5.62 8.59
N GLU A 62 -4.01 -6.00 7.39
CA GLU A 62 -2.70 -5.61 6.88
C GLU A 62 -2.63 -4.11 6.58
N LEU A 63 -3.73 -3.50 6.08
CA LEU A 63 -3.81 -2.06 5.90
C LEU A 63 -3.82 -1.31 7.23
N GLN A 64 -4.52 -1.81 8.25
CA GLN A 64 -4.48 -1.26 9.61
C GLN A 64 -3.07 -1.31 10.19
N PHE A 65 -2.37 -2.43 9.99
CA PHE A 65 -0.98 -2.58 10.43
C PHE A 65 -0.06 -1.58 9.75
N ILE A 66 -0.15 -1.44 8.42
CA ILE A 66 0.73 -0.52 7.67
C ILE A 66 0.40 0.92 7.97
N TYR A 67 -0.89 1.25 8.12
CA TYR A 67 -1.32 2.58 8.56
C TYR A 67 -0.71 2.91 9.91
N TYR A 68 -0.67 1.95 10.85
CA TYR A 68 -0.04 2.15 12.14
C TYR A 68 1.41 2.62 11.97
N TYR A 69 2.22 1.96 11.13
CA TYR A 69 3.62 2.33 10.89
C TYR A 69 3.83 3.52 9.94
N HIS A 70 2.80 3.99 9.25
CA HIS A 70 2.88 5.11 8.32
C HIS A 70 1.76 6.11 8.58
N SER A 71 1.52 6.45 9.85
CA SER A 71 0.35 7.23 10.27
C SER A 71 0.47 8.72 9.94
N THR A 72 1.70 9.23 9.88
CA THR A 72 1.98 10.66 9.71
C THR A 72 2.02 11.07 8.25
N LYS A 73 1.49 12.26 7.93
CA LYS A 73 1.51 12.80 6.56
C LYS A 73 2.94 12.97 6.03
N GLY A 74 3.88 13.35 6.90
CA GLY A 74 5.30 13.52 6.55
C GLY A 74 5.94 12.21 6.13
N ASN A 75 5.77 11.13 6.92
CA ASN A 75 6.30 9.82 6.55
C ASN A 75 5.67 9.33 5.23
N GLN A 76 4.34 9.40 5.12
CA GLN A 76 3.66 8.99 3.89
C GLN A 76 4.14 9.77 2.66
N PHE A 77 4.41 11.07 2.78
CA PHE A 77 4.96 11.88 1.69
C PHE A 77 6.37 11.42 1.30
N PHE A 78 7.25 11.18 2.29
CA PHE A 78 8.59 10.66 2.04
C PHE A 78 8.53 9.36 1.25
N HIS A 79 7.69 8.41 1.68
CA HIS A 79 7.48 7.14 0.99
C HIS A 79 6.89 7.31 -0.42
N LEU A 80 5.86 8.15 -0.57
CA LEU A 80 5.19 8.37 -1.85
C LEU A 80 6.13 8.95 -2.91
N VAL A 81 7.07 9.82 -2.52
CA VAL A 81 8.07 10.39 -3.44
C VAL A 81 9.23 9.43 -3.65
N SER A 82 9.73 8.82 -2.58
CA SER A 82 10.95 8.02 -2.64
C SER A 82 10.77 6.65 -3.28
N PHE A 83 9.61 6.02 -3.13
CA PHE A 83 9.37 4.71 -3.73
C PHE A 83 9.44 4.76 -5.26
N PRO A 84 8.74 5.66 -5.98
CA PRO A 84 8.89 5.78 -7.43
C PRO A 84 10.33 6.03 -7.89
N VAL A 85 11.08 6.89 -7.19
CA VAL A 85 12.46 7.21 -7.57
C VAL A 85 13.40 6.03 -7.30
N ALA A 86 13.24 5.34 -6.17
CA ALA A 86 13.99 4.12 -5.90
C ALA A 86 13.66 3.01 -6.91
N PHE A 87 12.37 2.89 -7.28
CA PHE A 87 11.91 1.93 -8.27
C PHE A 87 12.45 2.25 -9.66
N TRP A 88 12.56 3.52 -10.06
CA TRP A 88 13.25 3.92 -11.29
C TRP A 88 14.73 3.49 -11.31
N GLY A 89 15.44 3.66 -10.19
CA GLY A 89 16.81 3.17 -10.05
C GLY A 89 16.90 1.66 -10.24
N PHE A 90 15.96 0.92 -9.63
CA PHE A 90 15.83 -0.53 -9.82
C PHE A 90 15.52 -0.93 -11.27
N LEU A 91 14.57 -0.28 -11.93
CA LEU A 91 14.27 -0.53 -13.34
C LEU A 91 15.48 -0.28 -14.23
N SER A 92 16.28 0.76 -13.94
CA SER A 92 17.49 1.08 -14.71
C SER A 92 18.56 0.01 -14.55
N LEU A 93 18.67 -0.60 -13.38
CA LEU A 93 19.54 -1.77 -13.16
C LEU A 93 19.06 -3.01 -13.91
N LEU A 94 17.76 -3.19 -14.10
CA LEU A 94 17.23 -4.29 -14.90
C LEU A 94 17.38 -4.04 -16.40
N ALA A 95 17.27 -2.78 -16.83
CA ALA A 95 17.34 -2.37 -18.23
C ALA A 95 18.75 -2.57 -18.82
N ILE A 96 19.80 -2.45 -18.01
CA ILE A 96 21.19 -2.73 -18.47
C ILE A 96 21.48 -4.23 -18.68
N ILE A 97 20.61 -5.13 -18.20
CA ILE A 97 20.81 -6.57 -18.37
C ILE A 97 20.28 -6.99 -19.75
N PRO A 98 21.12 -7.53 -20.64
CA PRO A 98 20.66 -7.97 -21.95
C PRO A 98 19.65 -9.11 -21.80
N ALA A 99 18.43 -8.94 -22.35
CA ALA A 99 17.34 -9.91 -22.21
C ALA A 99 17.59 -11.25 -22.94
N ARG A 100 18.59 -11.29 -23.82
CA ARG A 100 18.83 -12.40 -24.78
C ARG A 100 19.19 -13.77 -24.15
N PRO A 101 19.90 -13.91 -23.01
CA PRO A 101 20.24 -15.23 -22.48
C PRO A 101 19.20 -15.84 -21.53
N LEU A 102 18.24 -15.07 -21.01
CA LEU A 102 17.49 -15.53 -19.82
C LEU A 102 16.24 -16.37 -20.10
N LEU A 103 15.55 -16.14 -21.23
CA LEU A 103 14.27 -16.78 -21.51
C LEU A 103 14.32 -17.81 -22.65
N GLY A 104 15.37 -17.86 -23.47
CA GLY A 104 15.47 -18.79 -24.60
C GLY A 104 14.40 -18.60 -25.71
N VAL A 105 13.37 -17.80 -25.45
CA VAL A 105 12.36 -17.32 -26.39
C VAL A 105 12.66 -15.86 -26.72
N GLY A 106 12.96 -15.59 -27.98
CA GLY A 106 12.99 -14.22 -28.48
C GLY A 106 11.58 -13.64 -28.43
N VAL A 107 11.35 -12.59 -27.64
CA VAL A 107 10.13 -11.77 -27.73
C VAL A 107 10.17 -10.78 -28.90
N ALA A 108 11.21 -10.90 -29.73
CA ALA A 108 11.44 -10.11 -30.93
C ALA A 108 10.21 -9.95 -31.85
N PRO A 109 9.32 -10.95 -32.02
CA PRO A 109 8.14 -10.77 -32.87
C PRO A 109 7.14 -9.73 -32.37
N LEU A 110 7.10 -9.46 -31.05
CA LEU A 110 6.14 -8.54 -30.44
C LEU A 110 6.75 -7.19 -30.07
N PHE A 111 8.03 -7.17 -29.70
CA PHE A 111 8.67 -5.98 -29.12
C PHE A 111 10.01 -5.61 -29.78
N GLY A 112 10.43 -6.35 -30.81
CA GLY A 112 11.74 -6.18 -31.42
C GLY A 112 12.89 -6.66 -30.54
N ASP A 113 14.09 -6.62 -31.11
CA ASP A 113 15.33 -7.13 -30.54
C ASP A 113 15.92 -6.29 -29.39
N SER A 114 15.23 -5.19 -29.06
CA SER A 114 15.78 -4.03 -28.35
C SER A 114 15.04 -3.69 -27.05
N VAL A 115 13.89 -4.30 -26.75
CA VAL A 115 13.15 -4.00 -25.52
C VAL A 115 13.63 -4.92 -24.39
N PRO A 116 14.18 -4.37 -23.29
CA PRO A 116 14.54 -5.19 -22.15
C PRO A 116 13.26 -5.67 -21.45
N ILE A 117 13.11 -6.99 -21.39
CA ILE A 117 11.94 -7.64 -20.78
C ILE A 117 12.00 -7.55 -19.25
N LEU A 118 13.22 -7.51 -18.69
CA LEU A 118 13.42 -7.63 -17.24
C LEU A 118 12.76 -6.51 -16.44
N PRO A 119 12.84 -5.22 -16.83
CA PRO A 119 12.08 -4.15 -16.19
C PRO A 119 10.55 -4.37 -16.21
N LEU A 120 10.00 -5.08 -17.20
CA LEU A 120 8.56 -5.33 -17.29
C LEU A 120 8.07 -6.35 -16.25
N VAL A 121 8.92 -7.30 -15.83
CA VAL A 121 8.57 -8.34 -14.85
C VAL A 121 8.02 -7.76 -13.54
N PRO A 122 8.73 -6.87 -12.81
CA PRO A 122 8.21 -6.30 -11.58
C PRO A 122 6.99 -5.41 -11.83
N ILE A 123 6.91 -4.71 -12.97
CA ILE A 123 5.76 -3.88 -13.31
C ILE A 123 4.50 -4.73 -13.48
N LEU A 124 4.59 -5.80 -14.28
CA LEU A 124 3.49 -6.74 -14.50
C LEU A 124 3.07 -7.40 -13.20
N PHE A 125 4.04 -7.80 -12.36
CA PHE A 125 3.75 -8.33 -11.04
C PHE A 125 2.87 -7.36 -10.23
N TYR A 126 3.27 -6.09 -10.08
CA TYR A 126 2.49 -5.13 -9.31
C TYR A 126 1.13 -4.82 -9.95
N VAL A 127 1.08 -4.59 -11.26
CA VAL A 127 -0.17 -4.23 -11.95
C VAL A 127 -1.19 -5.35 -11.83
N VAL A 128 -0.79 -6.59 -12.11
CA VAL A 128 -1.68 -7.76 -11.98
C VAL A 128 -2.08 -7.98 -10.54
N PHE A 129 -1.11 -7.95 -9.61
CA PHE A 129 -1.40 -8.17 -8.19
C PHE A 129 -2.36 -7.12 -7.64
N TYR A 130 -2.16 -5.84 -7.98
CA TYR A 130 -3.06 -4.77 -7.55
C TYR A 130 -4.38 -4.78 -8.30
N ALA A 131 -4.45 -5.27 -9.53
CA ALA A 131 -5.73 -5.39 -10.24
C ALA A 131 -6.67 -6.38 -9.56
N VAL A 132 -6.12 -7.44 -8.94
CA VAL A 132 -6.89 -8.39 -8.12
C VAL A 132 -7.45 -7.73 -6.85
N ILE A 133 -6.76 -6.72 -6.31
CA ILE A 133 -7.16 -6.04 -5.07
C ILE A 133 -8.08 -4.85 -5.34
N ASP A 134 -7.66 -3.93 -6.20
CA ASP A 134 -8.31 -2.66 -6.49
C ASP A 134 -7.87 -2.13 -7.87
N LEU A 135 -8.80 -2.14 -8.83
CA LEU A 135 -8.54 -1.72 -10.21
C LEU A 135 -8.09 -0.26 -10.34
N LEU A 136 -8.59 0.65 -9.49
CA LEU A 136 -8.18 2.05 -9.55
C LEU A 136 -6.73 2.20 -9.08
N VAL A 137 -6.38 1.55 -7.96
CA VAL A 137 -5.00 1.57 -7.46
C VAL A 137 -4.04 0.91 -8.47
N SER A 138 -4.45 -0.19 -9.09
CA SER A 138 -3.70 -0.83 -10.18
C SER A 138 -3.47 0.12 -11.35
N PHE A 139 -4.52 0.80 -11.82
CA PHE A 139 -4.42 1.76 -12.92
C PHE A 139 -3.48 2.92 -12.60
N LEU A 140 -3.57 3.49 -11.40
CA LEU A 140 -2.65 4.56 -10.96
C LEU A 140 -1.20 4.09 -10.97
N TRP A 141 -0.94 2.87 -10.49
CA TRP A 141 0.40 2.28 -10.54
C TRP A 141 0.86 1.96 -11.96
N LEU A 142 -0.03 1.51 -12.85
CA LEU A 142 0.29 1.29 -14.26
C LEU A 142 0.79 2.58 -14.93
N VAL A 143 0.13 3.72 -14.68
CA VAL A 143 0.56 5.02 -15.21
C VAL A 143 1.93 5.41 -14.66
N VAL A 144 2.13 5.33 -13.34
CA VAL A 144 3.41 5.69 -12.70
C VAL A 144 4.52 4.77 -13.20
N PHE A 145 4.34 3.45 -13.12
CA PHE A 145 5.36 2.48 -13.55
C PHE A 145 5.65 2.53 -15.04
N GLY A 146 4.63 2.77 -15.88
CA GLY A 146 4.83 3.00 -17.31
C GLY A 146 5.73 4.22 -17.58
N ALA A 147 5.47 5.34 -16.90
CA ALA A 147 6.33 6.52 -17.01
C ALA A 147 7.75 6.24 -16.51
N LEU A 148 7.92 5.55 -15.38
CA LEU A 148 9.24 5.20 -14.86
C LEU A 148 10.00 4.24 -15.79
N PHE A 149 9.30 3.29 -16.41
CA PHE A 149 9.87 2.40 -17.42
C PHE A 149 10.41 3.20 -18.61
N ILE A 150 9.60 4.08 -19.20
CA ILE A 150 10.02 4.93 -20.32
C ILE A 150 11.23 5.79 -19.94
N CYS A 151 11.21 6.41 -18.75
CA CYS A 151 12.33 7.22 -18.26
C CYS A 151 13.60 6.38 -18.02
N SER A 152 13.45 5.15 -17.54
CA SER A 152 14.57 4.23 -17.32
C SER A 152 15.21 3.79 -18.64
N GLU A 153 14.39 3.41 -19.61
CA GLU A 153 14.84 3.08 -20.97
C GLU A 153 15.53 4.26 -21.66
N ALA A 154 14.94 5.45 -21.57
CA ALA A 154 15.53 6.67 -22.11
C ALA A 154 16.88 6.96 -21.45
N PHE A 155 16.98 6.82 -20.12
CA PHE A 155 18.24 7.03 -19.41
C PHE A 155 19.33 6.04 -19.85
N VAL A 156 19.00 4.74 -19.96
CA VAL A 156 19.97 3.71 -20.34
C VAL A 156 20.42 3.89 -21.79
N ASN A 157 19.51 4.19 -22.71
CA ASN A 157 19.81 4.21 -24.15
C ASN A 157 20.28 5.56 -24.68
N LEU A 158 19.93 6.68 -24.04
CA LEU A 158 20.19 8.03 -24.57
C LEU A 158 21.23 8.81 -23.77
N SER A 159 21.66 8.33 -22.60
CA SER A 159 22.61 9.08 -21.75
C SER A 159 24.05 9.12 -22.31
N GLY A 160 24.41 8.19 -23.20
CA GLY A 160 25.78 8.02 -23.68
C GLY A 160 26.77 7.50 -22.62
N LEU A 161 26.27 7.08 -21.46
CA LEU A 161 27.05 6.55 -20.35
C LEU A 161 27.43 5.08 -20.58
N SER A 162 28.55 4.65 -20.00
CA SER A 162 28.89 3.23 -19.94
C SER A 162 27.92 2.46 -19.04
N VAL A 163 27.83 1.15 -19.24
CA VAL A 163 27.01 0.24 -18.41
C VAL A 163 27.37 0.38 -16.91
N GLY A 164 28.65 0.54 -16.59
CA GLY A 164 29.11 0.73 -15.21
C GLY A 164 28.62 2.04 -14.59
N GLU A 165 28.62 3.13 -15.35
CA GLU A 165 28.11 4.43 -14.89
C GLU A 165 26.59 4.42 -14.71
N VAL A 166 25.85 3.86 -15.68
CA VAL A 166 24.38 3.68 -15.56
C VAL A 166 24.06 2.82 -14.34
N GLY A 167 24.77 1.71 -14.16
CA GLY A 167 24.60 0.83 -13.01
C GLY A 167 24.91 1.53 -11.68
N GLY A 168 26.00 2.30 -11.62
CA GLY A 168 26.39 3.07 -10.44
C GLY A 168 25.34 4.11 -10.06
N ILE A 169 24.82 4.87 -11.04
CA ILE A 169 23.76 5.87 -10.83
C ILE A 169 22.46 5.18 -10.40
N GLY A 170 22.03 4.13 -11.10
CA GLY A 170 20.80 3.40 -10.78
C GLY A 170 20.81 2.84 -9.35
N ALA A 171 21.91 2.18 -8.97
CA ALA A 171 22.09 1.65 -7.61
C ALA A 171 22.17 2.78 -6.57
N GLY A 172 22.92 3.84 -6.85
CA GLY A 172 23.05 4.99 -5.96
C GLY A 172 21.71 5.68 -5.69
N VAL A 173 20.89 5.90 -6.72
CA VAL A 173 19.54 6.46 -6.60
C VAL A 173 18.64 5.52 -5.81
N MET A 174 18.62 4.23 -6.15
CA MET A 174 17.82 3.24 -5.44
C MET A 174 18.13 3.22 -3.94
N VAL A 175 19.41 3.08 -3.56
CA VAL A 175 19.82 3.01 -2.15
C VAL A 175 19.53 4.32 -1.43
N SER A 176 19.84 5.47 -2.04
CA SER A 176 19.61 6.78 -1.40
C SER A 176 18.14 7.02 -1.07
N PHE A 177 17.24 6.66 -1.98
CA PHE A 177 15.81 6.84 -1.75
C PHE A 177 15.19 5.76 -0.85
N LEU A 178 15.77 4.56 -0.76
CA LEU A 178 15.44 3.59 0.30
C LEU A 178 15.85 4.12 1.68
N LEU A 179 17.02 4.76 1.81
CA LEU A 179 17.44 5.40 3.05
C LEU A 179 16.53 6.58 3.42
N LEU A 180 16.06 7.34 2.43
CA LEU A 180 15.08 8.41 2.65
C LEU A 180 13.76 7.88 3.24
N GLN A 181 13.30 6.69 2.83
CA GLN A 181 12.13 6.04 3.44
C GLN A 181 12.35 5.73 4.92
N LEU A 182 13.53 5.19 5.26
CA LEU A 182 13.89 4.92 6.65
C LEU A 182 13.98 6.21 7.46
N LEU A 183 14.51 7.28 6.87
CA LEU A 183 14.56 8.59 7.51
C LEU A 183 13.16 9.12 7.83
N GLY A 184 12.19 8.91 6.93
CA GLY A 184 10.79 9.24 7.17
C GLY A 184 10.23 8.58 8.44
N HIS A 185 10.53 7.29 8.64
CA HIS A 185 10.14 6.55 9.85
C HIS A 185 10.78 7.15 11.11
N VAL A 186 12.09 7.42 11.06
CA VAL A 186 12.82 7.94 12.23
C VAL A 186 12.35 9.35 12.62
N ILE A 187 12.19 10.25 11.64
CA ILE A 187 11.83 11.65 11.90
C ILE A 187 10.37 11.78 12.31
N PHE A 188 9.44 11.19 11.55
CA PHE A 188 8.01 11.48 11.71
C PHE A 188 7.29 10.46 12.60
N GLU A 189 7.61 9.16 12.46
CA GLU A 189 6.96 8.12 13.27
C GLU A 189 7.69 7.86 14.59
N LYS A 190 8.95 8.31 14.71
CA LYS A 190 9.83 8.10 15.86
C LYS A 190 9.96 6.62 16.25
N ARG A 191 9.98 5.74 15.26
CA ARG A 191 10.15 4.29 15.43
C ARG A 191 10.79 3.67 14.20
N LEU A 192 11.29 2.45 14.33
CA LEU A 192 11.73 1.68 13.18
C LEU A 192 10.55 1.13 12.38
N PRO A 193 10.69 0.94 11.06
CA PRO A 193 9.66 0.30 10.25
C PRO A 193 9.47 -1.16 10.68
N ALA A 194 8.28 -1.69 10.40
CA ALA A 194 8.05 -3.12 10.43
C ALA A 194 8.75 -3.77 9.24
N PHE A 195 9.81 -4.54 9.49
CA PHE A 195 10.54 -5.26 8.44
C PHE A 195 9.88 -6.61 8.11
N ARG A 196 8.64 -6.60 7.60
CA ARG A 196 8.04 -7.78 6.96
C ARG A 196 8.22 -7.65 5.45
N ILE A 197 8.93 -8.61 4.83
CA ILE A 197 9.28 -8.57 3.39
C ILE A 197 8.06 -8.33 2.51
N PHE A 198 6.95 -9.02 2.81
CA PHE A 198 5.72 -8.87 2.05
C PHE A 198 5.10 -7.47 2.18
N GLU A 199 5.17 -6.84 3.36
CA GLU A 199 4.68 -5.47 3.53
C GLU A 199 5.56 -4.49 2.77
N PHE A 200 6.88 -4.64 2.87
CA PHE A 200 7.83 -3.79 2.17
C PHE A 200 7.64 -3.88 0.65
N LEU A 201 7.53 -5.09 0.11
CA LEU A 201 7.47 -5.32 -1.33
C LEU A 201 6.08 -5.19 -1.93
N VAL A 202 4.99 -5.41 -1.19
CA VAL A 202 3.67 -5.54 -1.81
C VAL A 202 2.67 -4.60 -1.18
N THR A 203 2.51 -4.67 0.13
CA THR A 203 1.39 -3.98 0.78
C THR A 203 1.66 -2.49 1.01
N THR A 204 2.91 -2.08 1.25
CA THR A 204 3.27 -0.66 1.46
C THR A 204 3.08 0.17 0.18
N PRO A 205 3.56 -0.25 -1.01
CA PRO A 205 3.30 0.51 -2.23
C PRO A 205 1.80 0.59 -2.55
N TYR A 206 1.05 -0.50 -2.37
CA TYR A 206 -0.41 -0.48 -2.45
C TYR A 206 -1.02 0.59 -1.53
N PHE A 207 -0.64 0.55 -0.25
CA PHE A 207 -1.14 1.46 0.78
C PHE A 207 -0.89 2.93 0.44
N LEU A 208 0.29 3.28 -0.07
CA LEU A 208 0.63 4.67 -0.41
C LEU A 208 -0.31 5.23 -1.48
N MET A 209 -0.56 4.45 -2.54
CA MET A 209 -1.44 4.86 -3.62
C MET A 209 -2.91 4.85 -3.20
N PHE A 210 -3.33 3.86 -2.40
CA PHE A 210 -4.66 3.84 -1.80
C PHE A 210 -4.91 5.08 -0.91
N ILE A 211 -3.94 5.47 -0.07
CA ILE A 211 -4.06 6.65 0.78
C ILE A 211 -4.04 7.94 -0.05
N LEU A 212 -3.28 8.00 -1.14
CA LEU A 212 -3.36 9.13 -2.07
C LEU A 212 -4.75 9.24 -2.70
N ALA A 213 -5.27 8.15 -3.27
CA ALA A 213 -6.60 8.11 -3.87
C ALA A 213 -7.70 8.49 -2.86
N THR A 214 -7.60 8.01 -1.62
CA THR A 214 -8.61 8.30 -0.59
C THR A 214 -8.59 9.73 -0.10
N ARG A 215 -7.45 10.42 -0.15
CA ARG A 215 -7.39 11.87 0.05
C ARG A 215 -8.12 12.64 -1.04
N LEU A 216 -8.16 12.10 -2.26
CA LEU A 216 -8.85 12.69 -3.40
C LEU A 216 -10.35 12.36 -3.44
N GLY A 217 -10.89 11.56 -2.53
CA GLY A 217 -12.33 11.22 -2.51
C GLY A 217 -12.61 9.73 -2.49
N TYR A 218 -11.68 8.90 -2.94
CA TYR A 218 -11.92 7.46 -3.13
C TYR A 218 -12.09 6.73 -1.78
N ARG A 219 -13.19 6.02 -1.54
CA ARG A 219 -13.37 5.17 -0.35
C ARG A 219 -12.92 5.80 1.00
N LYS A 220 -13.26 7.08 1.24
CA LYS A 220 -12.87 7.82 2.45
C LYS A 220 -13.24 7.10 3.76
N ARG A 221 -14.38 6.41 3.78
CA ARG A 221 -14.86 5.63 4.93
C ARG A 221 -13.93 4.46 5.26
N VAL A 222 -13.49 3.72 4.25
CA VAL A 222 -12.53 2.62 4.41
C VAL A 222 -11.24 3.11 5.06
N ARG A 223 -10.74 4.29 4.65
CA ARG A 223 -9.56 4.91 5.29
C ARG A 223 -9.82 5.24 6.77
N ALA A 224 -11.01 5.71 7.14
CA ALA A 224 -11.34 5.99 8.54
C ALA A 224 -11.33 4.70 9.38
N ILE A 225 -11.94 3.62 8.87
CA ILE A 225 -11.94 2.30 9.52
C ILE A 225 -10.52 1.75 9.69
N ILE A 226 -9.67 1.93 8.67
CA ILE A 226 -8.25 1.55 8.74
C ILE A 226 -7.53 2.34 9.85
N ALA A 227 -7.76 3.65 9.92
CA ALA A 227 -7.12 4.51 10.90
C ALA A 227 -7.54 4.15 12.33
N GLU A 228 -8.84 3.95 12.56
CA GLU A 228 -9.41 3.55 13.85
C GLU A 228 -8.85 2.20 14.31
N GLY A 229 -8.91 1.18 13.44
CA GLY A 229 -8.43 -0.16 13.76
C GLY A 229 -6.91 -0.29 13.91
N SER A 230 -6.14 0.72 13.46
CA SER A 230 -4.67 0.70 13.56
C SER A 230 -4.16 0.79 15.00
N ALA A 231 -4.95 1.35 15.93
CA ALA A 231 -4.54 1.56 17.32
C ALA A 231 -4.18 0.26 18.06
N LYS A 232 -4.75 -0.89 17.64
CA LYS A 232 -4.49 -2.20 18.23
C LYS A 232 -3.04 -2.68 18.07
N TYR A 233 -2.27 -2.07 17.15
CA TYR A 233 -0.87 -2.40 16.92
C TYR A 233 0.10 -1.58 17.78
N LYS A 234 -0.43 -0.77 18.70
CA LYS A 234 0.40 -0.06 19.67
C LYS A 234 1.16 -1.04 20.57
N GLY A 235 2.48 -0.86 20.65
CA GLY A 235 3.37 -1.74 21.41
C GLY A 235 4.01 -2.86 20.59
N THR A 236 3.67 -3.01 19.30
CA THR A 236 4.36 -3.98 18.42
C THR A 236 5.69 -3.46 17.88
N GLU A 237 6.08 -2.23 18.20
CA GLU A 237 7.34 -1.64 17.76
C GLU A 237 8.55 -2.34 18.34
N ARG A 238 9.52 -2.67 17.49
CA ARG A 238 10.82 -3.16 17.96
C ARG A 238 11.66 -2.10 18.65
N ARG A 239 11.53 -0.84 18.23
CA ARG A 239 12.25 0.30 18.79
C ARG A 239 11.47 1.58 18.58
N VAL A 240 11.33 2.34 19.66
CA VAL A 240 10.77 3.70 19.69
C VAL A 240 11.88 4.67 20.08
N PHE A 241 11.97 5.78 19.38
CA PHE A 241 12.95 6.84 19.63
C PHE A 241 12.34 7.93 20.49
N GLY A 242 13.13 8.48 21.43
CA GLY A 242 12.72 9.64 22.23
C GLY A 242 11.84 9.32 23.46
N THR A 243 11.53 8.06 23.75
CA THR A 243 10.98 7.67 25.06
C THR A 243 12.11 7.66 26.09
N LYS A 244 12.03 8.54 27.10
CA LYS A 244 12.89 8.40 28.29
C LYS A 244 12.60 7.02 28.89
N ARG A 245 13.63 6.19 29.05
CA ARG A 245 13.52 5.00 29.90
C ARG A 245 13.30 5.53 31.32
N SER A 246 12.07 5.43 31.82
CA SER A 246 11.76 5.57 33.23
C SER A 246 12.25 4.35 33.98
#